data_AF-A0A1F4YB03-F1
#
_entry.id   AF-A0A1F4YB03-F1
#
_cell.length_a   1.000
_cell.length_b   1.000
_cell.length_c   1.000
_cell.angle_alpha   90.00
_cell.angle_beta   90.00
_cell.angle_gamma   90.00
#
_symmetry.space_group_name_H-M   'P 1'
#
loop_
_entity.id
_entity.type
_entity.pdbx_description
1 polymer ?
#
loop_
_entity_poly.entity_id
_entity_poly.type
_entity_poly.pdbx_seq_one_letter_code
_entity_poly.pdbx_strand_id
1 'polypeptide(L)'
;MTFKFKIVSAILLSALLLVGCGKDDKVKPPTEPAMASGVTDVNGHATIDVGSFTVDVDVRNAAQVALPYINVDTYLLHNNVVIIARDPAAAYLPTVAVSSWSGSAKRETPDLVQSPVYIMGTSVQGMLVMQPIQSGVYSYQPDPPGLDAISSDEWTVETSQFGPLNQLYQLMDTSATYQQGVYIRLAPAVQQLLGSGARTAAFRLYDGIDFPTFATLCGVAFEMSDDDSLYYSLIDYTDHSIPMVNIDNIRMYRDFWAQFRLTWGENPSDLDSHLWTPLFGSNPYDSALAHVCYYRNGSVDAPPYADLDVDDVTSFGPERVTIYQHFPGTYVYAVHHFSGTGTFFSSAAKVSLLKPDGTVQLFEAPPDVPGVGDGWYWHVCQIDGQTGAITPLNAYSSNPPRGDVLANAPDKPVLENVK
;
A
#
# COMPACT_ATOMS: atom_id res chain seq x y z
N MET A 1 67.89 51.23 -54.74
CA MET A 1 68.20 50.06 -53.90
C MET A 1 67.16 48.99 -54.20
N THR A 2 67.64 47.86 -54.72
CA THR A 2 67.06 46.50 -54.60
C THR A 2 65.57 46.34 -54.92
N PHE A 3 65.21 46.02 -56.17
CA PHE A 3 64.91 44.65 -56.69
C PHE A 3 63.69 44.02 -55.97
N LYS A 4 62.61 43.54 -56.60
CA LYS A 4 62.44 42.95 -57.93
C LYS A 4 60.92 42.72 -58.21
N PHE A 5 60.53 42.97 -59.46
CA PHE A 5 59.57 42.24 -60.33
C PHE A 5 58.23 41.74 -59.79
N LYS A 6 57.05 42.15 -60.31
CA LYS A 6 56.45 42.14 -61.68
C LYS A 6 55.53 40.92 -61.90
N ILE A 7 54.46 41.19 -62.68
CA ILE A 7 53.53 40.29 -63.40
C ILE A 7 52.21 40.05 -62.65
N VAL A 8 51.01 40.15 -63.23
CA VAL A 8 50.34 40.80 -64.41
C VAL A 8 48.98 40.09 -64.47
N SER A 9 47.90 40.82 -64.77
CA SER A 9 46.58 40.41 -65.31
C SER A 9 45.89 39.17 -64.69
N ALA A 10 44.59 39.17 -64.40
CA ALA A 10 43.49 39.36 -65.33
C ALA A 10 42.17 39.20 -64.56
N ILE A 11 41.15 39.83 -65.09
CA ILE A 11 39.77 39.95 -64.63
C ILE A 11 39.05 38.59 -64.67
N LEU A 12 38.19 38.28 -63.68
CA LEU A 12 36.86 37.74 -63.98
C LEU A 12 35.85 37.97 -62.84
N LEU A 13 34.73 38.55 -63.26
CA LEU A 13 33.48 38.77 -62.54
C LEU A 13 32.94 37.45 -61.96
N SER A 14 32.63 37.41 -60.66
CA SER A 14 32.05 36.23 -60.01
C SER A 14 30.69 36.59 -59.40
N ALA A 15 29.61 36.08 -59.98
CA ALA A 15 28.28 36.06 -59.41
C ALA A 15 27.78 34.61 -59.33
N LEU A 16 27.40 34.22 -58.10
CA LEU A 16 26.55 33.12 -57.66
C LEU A 16 26.85 31.68 -58.16
N LEU A 17 27.32 30.86 -57.23
CA LEU A 17 26.85 29.49 -57.04
C LEU A 17 26.58 29.29 -55.54
N LEU A 18 25.32 29.05 -55.18
CA LEU A 18 24.94 28.55 -53.86
C LEU A 18 25.62 27.19 -53.64
N VAL A 19 26.48 27.12 -52.63
CA VAL A 19 26.79 25.85 -51.97
C VAL A 19 26.18 25.95 -50.58
N GLY A 20 25.05 25.27 -50.40
CA GLY A 20 24.53 25.02 -49.06
C GLY A 20 25.55 24.18 -48.32
N CYS A 21 26.21 24.77 -47.31
CA CYS A 21 26.78 23.98 -46.23
C CYS A 21 25.59 23.39 -45.48
N GLY A 22 25.35 22.10 -45.70
CA GLY A 22 24.49 21.32 -44.82
C GLY A 22 24.97 21.54 -43.39
N LYS A 23 24.03 21.87 -42.51
CA LYS A 23 24.26 21.65 -41.09
C LYS A 23 24.58 20.17 -40.97
N ASP A 24 25.76 19.85 -40.44
CA ASP A 24 26.01 18.53 -39.88
C ASP A 24 24.92 18.34 -38.82
N ASP A 25 23.83 17.67 -39.20
CA ASP A 25 22.96 17.00 -38.27
C ASP A 25 23.86 16.01 -37.56
N LYS A 26 24.40 16.40 -36.40
CA LYS A 26 25.05 15.46 -35.50
C LYS A 26 24.03 14.35 -35.31
N VAL A 27 24.30 13.20 -35.92
CA VAL A 27 23.54 11.97 -35.69
C VAL A 27 23.48 11.84 -34.18
N LYS A 28 22.29 12.08 -33.62
CA LYS A 28 22.05 11.91 -32.19
C LYS A 28 22.43 10.44 -31.94
N PRO A 29 23.41 10.12 -31.08
CA PRO A 29 23.71 8.73 -30.79
C PRO A 29 22.41 8.04 -30.36
N PRO A 30 22.20 6.76 -30.74
CA PRO A 30 20.97 6.05 -30.43
C PRO A 30 20.62 6.23 -28.95
N THR A 31 19.38 6.66 -28.70
CA THR A 31 18.81 6.77 -27.37
C THR A 31 18.59 5.35 -26.85
N GLU A 32 19.59 4.79 -26.19
CA GLU A 32 19.47 3.49 -25.53
C GLU A 32 18.49 3.60 -24.34
N PRO A 33 17.60 2.61 -24.14
CA PRO A 33 16.52 2.70 -23.16
C PRO A 33 17.07 2.73 -21.72
N ALA A 34 16.76 3.76 -20.95
CA ALA A 34 17.06 3.81 -19.51
C ALA A 34 15.92 3.24 -18.63
N MET A 35 14.92 2.66 -19.29
CA MET A 35 13.82 1.89 -18.71
C MET A 35 13.46 0.79 -19.69
N ALA A 36 13.27 -0.43 -19.21
CA ALA A 36 12.78 -1.54 -20.02
C ALA A 36 11.99 -2.53 -19.18
N SER A 37 11.16 -3.31 -19.86
CA SER A 37 10.32 -4.33 -19.24
C SER A 37 10.59 -5.69 -19.86
N GLY A 38 10.31 -6.74 -19.11
CA GLY A 38 10.34 -8.11 -19.59
C GLY A 38 9.46 -9.02 -18.76
N VAL A 39 9.56 -10.32 -19.02
CA VAL A 39 8.72 -11.33 -18.38
C VAL A 39 9.62 -12.48 -17.94
N THR A 40 9.40 -13.00 -16.73
CA THR A 40 10.17 -14.15 -16.24
C THR A 40 9.87 -15.43 -17.03
N ASP A 41 10.92 -16.20 -17.27
CA ASP A 41 10.86 -17.52 -17.88
C ASP A 41 10.33 -18.59 -16.91
N VAL A 42 10.35 -19.86 -17.34
CA VAL A 42 9.91 -21.00 -16.51
C VAL A 42 10.71 -21.19 -15.21
N ASN A 43 11.91 -20.60 -15.13
CA ASN A 43 12.77 -20.64 -13.95
C ASN A 43 12.64 -19.38 -13.08
N GLY A 44 11.68 -18.51 -13.39
CA GLY A 44 11.48 -17.25 -12.68
C GLY A 44 12.55 -16.21 -12.98
N HIS A 45 13.28 -16.35 -14.10
CA HIS A 45 14.38 -15.47 -14.46
C HIS A 45 14.02 -14.59 -15.66
N ALA A 46 14.46 -13.33 -15.64
CA ALA A 46 14.36 -12.41 -16.77
C ALA A 46 15.67 -11.61 -16.93
N THR A 47 16.20 -11.54 -18.15
CA THR A 47 17.29 -10.62 -18.51
C THR A 47 16.69 -9.42 -19.22
N ILE A 48 16.79 -8.24 -18.60
CA ILE A 48 16.22 -6.99 -19.11
C ILE A 48 17.34 -6.12 -19.68
N ASP A 49 17.23 -5.78 -20.96
CA ASP A 49 18.17 -4.89 -21.64
C ASP A 49 17.77 -3.42 -21.42
N VAL A 50 18.54 -2.71 -20.59
CA VAL A 50 18.40 -1.26 -20.33
C VAL A 50 19.52 -0.49 -21.03
N GLY A 51 19.82 -0.90 -22.26
CA GLY A 51 20.79 -0.29 -23.15
C GLY A 51 22.19 -0.81 -22.89
N SER A 52 22.97 -0.07 -22.11
CA SER A 52 24.37 -0.36 -21.87
C SER A 52 24.63 -1.44 -20.80
N PHE A 53 23.58 -1.99 -20.22
CA PHE A 53 23.61 -2.99 -19.17
C PHE A 53 22.45 -3.94 -19.34
N THR A 54 22.63 -5.15 -18.84
CA THR A 54 21.51 -6.04 -18.57
C THR A 54 21.23 -6.08 -17.07
N VAL A 55 19.95 -6.16 -16.74
CA VAL A 55 19.49 -6.46 -15.38
C VAL A 55 19.01 -7.91 -15.39
N ASP A 56 19.73 -8.76 -14.68
CA ASP A 56 19.39 -10.17 -14.50
C ASP A 56 18.52 -10.28 -13.25
N VAL A 57 17.26 -10.65 -13.42
CA VAL A 57 16.25 -10.62 -12.37
C VAL A 57 15.75 -12.03 -12.08
N ASP A 58 15.85 -12.45 -10.82
CA ASP A 58 15.23 -13.66 -10.29
C ASP A 58 14.01 -13.29 -9.43
N VAL A 59 12.84 -13.82 -9.80
CA VAL A 59 11.58 -13.64 -9.06
C VAL A 59 11.12 -14.96 -8.47
N ARG A 60 10.90 -14.96 -7.16
CA ARG A 60 10.52 -16.13 -6.37
C ARG A 60 9.38 -15.80 -5.41
N ASN A 61 8.69 -16.82 -4.91
CA ASN A 61 7.79 -16.65 -3.75
C ASN A 61 8.55 -16.78 -2.42
N ALA A 62 7.86 -16.55 -1.31
CA ALA A 62 8.42 -16.69 0.04
C ALA A 62 9.05 -18.07 0.32
N ALA A 63 8.57 -19.13 -0.34
CA ALA A 63 9.11 -20.49 -0.26
C ALA A 63 10.30 -20.74 -1.22
N GLN A 64 10.85 -19.69 -1.84
CA GLN A 64 11.96 -19.72 -2.80
C GLN A 64 11.66 -20.47 -4.12
N VAL A 65 10.39 -20.76 -4.39
CA VAL A 65 9.95 -21.33 -5.66
C VAL A 65 9.96 -20.24 -6.72
N ALA A 66 10.54 -20.56 -7.87
CA ALA A 66 10.56 -19.69 -9.04
C ALA A 66 9.15 -19.32 -9.51
N LEU A 67 8.93 -18.04 -9.85
CA LEU A 67 7.65 -17.55 -10.36
C LEU A 67 7.75 -17.21 -11.85
N PRO A 68 7.16 -18.04 -12.73
CA PRO A 68 7.16 -17.79 -14.16
C PRO A 68 6.09 -16.77 -14.58
N TYR A 69 6.30 -16.13 -15.73
CA TYR A 69 5.34 -15.21 -16.36
C TYR A 69 5.02 -13.96 -15.53
N ILE A 70 5.95 -13.54 -14.67
CA ILE A 70 5.85 -12.30 -13.91
C ILE A 70 6.38 -11.15 -14.78
N ASN A 71 5.63 -10.06 -14.86
CA ASN A 71 6.07 -8.84 -15.50
C ASN A 71 7.13 -8.17 -14.63
N VAL A 72 8.25 -7.77 -15.23
CA VAL A 72 9.35 -7.08 -14.56
C VAL A 72 9.62 -5.77 -15.27
N ASP A 73 9.51 -4.65 -14.57
CA ASP A 73 9.97 -3.35 -15.04
C ASP A 73 11.29 -2.98 -14.37
N THR A 74 12.15 -2.31 -15.12
CA THR A 74 13.45 -1.84 -14.63
C THR A 74 13.64 -0.37 -14.99
N TYR A 75 14.13 0.42 -14.03
CA TYR A 75 14.44 1.84 -14.17
C TYR A 75 15.89 2.06 -13.78
N LEU A 76 16.72 2.53 -14.70
CA LEU A 76 18.14 2.80 -14.48
C LEU A 76 18.32 4.23 -13.95
N LEU A 77 18.45 4.38 -12.64
CA LEU A 77 18.74 5.66 -11.98
C LEU A 77 20.26 5.96 -11.97
N HIS A 78 20.63 7.15 -11.48
CA HIS A 78 22.03 7.61 -11.52
C HIS A 78 22.98 6.66 -10.80
N ASN A 79 22.60 6.17 -9.62
CA ASN A 79 23.41 5.25 -8.81
C ASN A 79 22.73 3.90 -8.54
N ASN A 80 21.47 3.73 -8.96
CA ASN A 80 20.65 2.59 -8.60
C ASN A 80 19.87 2.04 -9.80
N VAL A 81 19.43 0.80 -9.70
CA VAL A 81 18.44 0.20 -10.58
C VAL A 81 17.23 -0.14 -9.72
N VAL A 82 16.08 0.41 -10.07
CA VAL A 82 14.79 0.04 -9.47
C VAL A 82 14.19 -1.08 -10.28
N ILE A 83 13.77 -2.14 -9.62
CA ILE A 83 13.21 -3.34 -10.24
C ILE A 83 11.84 -3.59 -9.61
N ILE A 84 10.80 -3.72 -10.43
CA ILE A 84 9.43 -3.91 -9.99
C ILE A 84 8.86 -5.16 -10.64
N ALA A 85 8.44 -6.12 -9.83
CA ALA A 85 7.76 -7.34 -10.27
C ALA A 85 6.25 -7.23 -10.03
N ARG A 86 5.45 -7.59 -11.03
CA ARG A 86 3.98 -7.59 -10.97
C ARG A 86 3.42 -8.85 -11.60
N ASP A 87 2.46 -9.46 -10.91
CA ASP A 87 1.84 -10.70 -11.33
C ASP A 87 0.56 -10.42 -12.15
N PRO A 88 0.54 -10.71 -13.46
CA PRO A 88 -0.65 -10.53 -14.29
C PRO A 88 -1.82 -11.42 -13.88
N ALA A 89 -1.55 -12.57 -13.25
CA ALA A 89 -2.58 -13.48 -12.75
C ALA A 89 -3.12 -13.05 -11.37
N ALA A 90 -2.49 -12.04 -10.76
CA ALA A 90 -2.87 -11.47 -9.47
C ALA A 90 -3.02 -12.49 -8.34
N ALA A 91 -2.11 -13.47 -8.28
CA ALA A 91 -1.91 -14.38 -7.16
C ALA A 91 -0.90 -13.81 -6.13
N TYR A 92 -0.06 -12.86 -6.55
CA TYR A 92 0.95 -12.22 -5.72
C TYR A 92 0.84 -10.70 -5.71
N LEU A 93 1.26 -10.08 -4.60
CA LEU A 93 1.36 -8.62 -4.47
C LEU A 93 2.59 -8.09 -5.22
N PRO A 94 2.51 -6.86 -5.77
CA PRO A 94 3.65 -6.24 -6.45
C PRO A 94 4.84 -6.12 -5.48
N THR A 95 6.05 -6.33 -5.99
CA THR A 95 7.28 -6.25 -5.18
C THR A 95 8.33 -5.37 -5.84
N VAL A 96 9.02 -4.56 -5.04
CA VAL A 96 10.10 -3.66 -5.47
C VAL A 96 11.44 -4.06 -4.86
N ALA A 97 12.50 -3.93 -5.64
CA ALA A 97 13.88 -4.03 -5.17
C ALA A 97 14.72 -2.90 -5.75
N VAL A 98 15.75 -2.48 -5.01
CA VAL A 98 16.73 -1.50 -5.45
C VAL A 98 18.11 -2.13 -5.39
N SER A 99 18.79 -2.16 -6.55
CA SER A 99 20.17 -2.64 -6.64
C SER A 99 21.09 -1.47 -6.94
N SER A 100 22.13 -1.27 -6.13
CA SER A 100 23.16 -0.28 -6.42
C SER A 100 24.00 -0.69 -7.63
N TRP A 101 24.46 0.27 -8.42
CA TRP A 101 25.46 0.03 -9.45
C TRP A 101 26.57 1.08 -9.38
N SER A 102 27.82 0.69 -9.68
CA SER A 102 29.02 1.49 -9.39
C SER A 102 29.64 2.16 -10.61
N GLY A 103 28.92 2.22 -11.73
CA GLY A 103 29.44 2.83 -12.95
C GLY A 103 29.28 4.34 -12.96
N SER A 104 30.16 5.02 -13.71
CA SER A 104 30.12 6.48 -13.87
C SER A 104 29.07 6.87 -14.92
N ALA A 105 27.79 6.78 -14.56
CA ALA A 105 26.74 7.40 -15.36
C ALA A 105 27.03 8.90 -15.52
N LYS A 106 27.20 9.35 -16.76
CA LYS A 106 27.15 10.78 -17.07
C LYS A 106 26.44 10.97 -18.41
N ARG A 107 25.32 11.71 -18.39
CA ARG A 107 25.03 12.71 -19.43
C ARG A 107 24.09 13.81 -18.92
N GLU A 108 24.23 14.95 -19.59
CA GLU A 108 23.70 16.29 -19.32
C GLU A 108 22.19 16.38 -19.59
N THR A 109 21.44 16.76 -18.56
CA THR A 109 20.02 17.20 -18.52
C THR A 109 18.97 16.13 -18.15
N PRO A 110 18.07 16.43 -17.17
CA PRO A 110 16.97 15.55 -16.72
C PRO A 110 15.97 15.14 -17.81
N ASP A 111 15.91 15.88 -18.92
CA ASP A 111 14.87 15.71 -19.95
C ASP A 111 15.03 14.43 -20.79
N LEU A 112 16.20 13.78 -20.75
CA LEU A 112 16.49 12.54 -21.47
C LEU A 112 17.49 11.70 -20.66
N VAL A 113 17.00 10.85 -19.75
CA VAL A 113 17.88 9.87 -19.11
C VAL A 113 18.32 8.86 -20.17
N GLN A 114 19.62 8.77 -20.39
CA GLN A 114 20.23 7.85 -21.34
C GLN A 114 21.07 6.85 -20.58
N SER A 115 21.02 5.58 -21.02
CA SER A 115 21.95 4.58 -20.52
C SER A 115 23.41 5.06 -20.72
N PRO A 116 24.33 4.85 -19.75
CA PRO A 116 25.73 5.26 -19.84
C PRO A 116 26.43 4.69 -21.08
N VAL A 117 27.69 5.07 -21.35
CA VAL A 117 28.48 4.39 -22.38
C VAL A 117 28.67 2.91 -21.98
N TYR A 118 28.34 1.99 -22.90
CA TYR A 118 28.42 0.54 -22.74
C TYR A 118 29.74 0.06 -22.14
N ILE A 119 29.66 -0.65 -21.01
CA ILE A 119 30.76 -1.41 -20.44
C ILE A 119 30.44 -2.89 -20.64
N MET A 120 30.99 -3.47 -21.73
CA MET A 120 30.88 -4.90 -22.08
C MET A 120 30.92 -5.82 -20.85
N GLY A 121 29.88 -6.62 -20.66
CA GLY A 121 29.87 -7.75 -19.71
C GLY A 121 29.50 -7.42 -18.27
N THR A 122 28.91 -6.26 -17.99
CA THR A 122 28.41 -5.92 -16.65
C THR A 122 26.91 -6.18 -16.58
N SER A 123 26.47 -7.04 -15.67
CA SER A 123 25.05 -7.18 -15.32
C SER A 123 24.79 -6.83 -13.86
N VAL A 124 23.65 -6.18 -13.63
CA VAL A 124 23.14 -5.91 -12.28
C VAL A 124 22.21 -7.06 -11.92
N GLN A 125 22.43 -7.67 -10.75
CA GLN A 125 21.58 -8.73 -10.26
C GLN A 125 20.43 -8.14 -9.44
N GLY A 126 19.22 -8.61 -9.69
CA GLY A 126 18.02 -8.31 -8.92
C GLY A 126 17.40 -9.59 -8.38
N MET A 127 17.03 -9.61 -7.11
CA MET A 127 16.27 -10.71 -6.52
C MET A 127 15.02 -10.14 -5.86
N LEU A 128 13.86 -10.65 -6.28
CA LEU A 128 12.56 -10.24 -5.74
C LEU A 128 11.85 -11.45 -5.16
N VAL A 129 11.31 -11.28 -3.95
CA VAL A 129 10.50 -12.28 -3.25
C VAL A 129 9.07 -11.77 -3.15
N MET A 130 8.20 -12.24 -4.02
CA MET A 130 6.80 -11.84 -4.05
C MET A 130 5.99 -12.58 -2.97
N GLN A 131 5.05 -11.85 -2.37
CA GLN A 131 4.18 -12.37 -1.33
C GLN A 131 2.84 -12.78 -1.92
N PRO A 132 2.31 -13.97 -1.59
CA PRO A 132 0.98 -14.35 -2.03
C PRO A 132 -0.04 -13.38 -1.45
N ILE A 133 -1.14 -13.16 -2.17
CA ILE A 133 -2.21 -12.30 -1.68
C ILE A 133 -2.89 -12.99 -0.50
N GLN A 134 -2.72 -12.39 0.68
CA GLN A 134 -3.42 -12.74 1.92
C GLN A 134 -4.31 -11.59 2.43
N SER A 135 -4.14 -10.40 1.84
CA SER A 135 -4.88 -9.17 2.11
C SER A 135 -4.64 -8.23 0.91
N GLY A 136 -5.48 -7.20 0.75
CA GLY A 136 -5.28 -6.16 -0.25
C GLY A 136 -4.01 -5.31 -0.06
N VAL A 137 -3.32 -5.47 1.08
CA VAL A 137 -2.09 -4.76 1.42
C VAL A 137 -1.03 -5.68 2.03
N TYR A 138 0.24 -5.42 1.73
CA TYR A 138 1.38 -6.03 2.40
C TYR A 138 2.31 -4.98 2.97
N SER A 139 2.44 -4.99 4.29
CA SER A 139 3.34 -4.13 5.03
C SER A 139 4.72 -4.75 5.14
N TYR A 140 5.75 -4.07 4.63
CA TYR A 140 7.11 -4.58 4.67
C TYR A 140 7.70 -4.47 6.07
N GLN A 141 8.24 -5.57 6.58
CA GLN A 141 8.98 -5.66 7.83
C GLN A 141 10.15 -6.65 7.67
N PRO A 142 11.42 -6.19 7.59
CA PRO A 142 11.86 -4.79 7.61
C PRO A 142 11.54 -4.03 6.31
N ASP A 143 11.75 -2.70 6.32
CA ASP A 143 11.66 -1.84 5.12
C ASP A 143 12.61 -2.33 4.02
N PRO A 144 12.20 -2.38 2.73
CA PRO A 144 13.09 -2.79 1.66
C PRO A 144 14.30 -1.84 1.54
N PRO A 145 15.53 -2.37 1.46
CA PRO A 145 16.72 -1.54 1.42
C PRO A 145 16.79 -0.71 0.13
N GLY A 146 17.36 0.50 0.23
CA GLY A 146 17.67 1.34 -0.93
C GLY A 146 16.50 2.19 -1.45
N LEU A 147 15.27 2.04 -0.95
CA LEU A 147 14.13 2.85 -1.41
C LEU A 147 14.31 4.36 -1.18
N ASP A 148 14.98 4.76 -0.09
CA ASP A 148 15.33 6.17 0.15
C ASP A 148 16.17 6.79 -0.97
N ALA A 149 16.98 5.98 -1.65
CA ALA A 149 17.86 6.47 -2.69
C ALA A 149 17.10 6.90 -3.95
N ILE A 150 15.89 6.39 -4.18
CA ILE A 150 15.07 6.69 -5.36
C ILE A 150 14.68 8.17 -5.36
N SER A 151 14.17 8.69 -4.24
CA SER A 151 13.75 10.10 -4.11
C SER A 151 14.91 11.09 -4.16
N SER A 152 16.09 10.67 -3.72
CA SER A 152 17.28 11.52 -3.70
C SER A 152 18.12 11.45 -4.98
N ASP A 153 17.70 10.63 -5.96
CA ASP A 153 18.48 10.41 -7.17
C ASP A 153 18.39 11.62 -8.12
N GLU A 154 19.50 11.94 -8.81
CA GLU A 154 19.56 13.12 -9.69
C GLU A 154 18.64 12.99 -10.92
N TRP A 155 18.16 11.79 -11.22
CA TRP A 155 17.34 11.49 -12.40
C TRP A 155 15.86 11.30 -12.09
N THR A 156 15.46 11.43 -10.83
CA THR A 156 14.06 11.44 -10.42
C THR A 156 13.62 12.85 -10.08
N VAL A 157 12.33 13.12 -10.26
CA VAL A 157 11.70 14.38 -9.85
C VAL A 157 10.55 14.04 -8.91
N GLU A 158 10.59 14.62 -7.70
CA GLU A 158 9.48 14.53 -6.76
C GLU A 158 8.49 15.65 -7.02
N THR A 159 7.26 15.27 -7.38
CA THR A 159 6.14 16.21 -7.55
C THR A 159 5.26 16.17 -6.32
N SER A 160 5.42 17.16 -5.43
CA SER A 160 4.63 17.25 -4.20
C SER A 160 3.18 17.69 -4.44
N GLN A 161 2.28 17.08 -3.69
CA GLN A 161 0.84 17.30 -3.67
C GLN A 161 0.38 17.47 -2.22
N PHE A 162 -0.77 18.10 -2.03
CA PHE A 162 -1.44 18.18 -0.74
C PHE A 162 -2.93 17.94 -0.92
N GLY A 163 -3.50 17.07 -0.09
CA GLY A 163 -4.93 16.77 -0.14
C GLY A 163 -5.36 15.69 0.85
N PRO A 164 -6.68 15.47 1.00
CA PRO A 164 -7.22 14.34 1.74
C PRO A 164 -6.83 12.99 1.11
N LEU A 165 -6.91 11.91 1.89
CA LEU A 165 -6.62 10.55 1.41
C LEU A 165 -7.43 10.17 0.14
N ASN A 166 -8.67 10.67 0.01
CA ASN A 166 -9.50 10.40 -1.16
C ASN A 166 -8.92 10.95 -2.48
N GLN A 167 -8.12 12.01 -2.41
CA GLN A 167 -7.49 12.61 -3.58
C GLN A 167 -6.30 11.77 -4.04
N LEU A 168 -5.55 11.20 -3.09
CA LEU A 168 -4.52 10.21 -3.39
C LEU A 168 -5.15 8.97 -4.05
N TYR A 169 -6.26 8.46 -3.49
CA TYR A 169 -7.01 7.36 -4.10
C TYR A 169 -7.42 7.68 -5.56
N GLN A 170 -8.07 8.83 -5.81
CA GLN A 170 -8.51 9.21 -7.15
C GLN A 170 -7.37 9.30 -8.17
N LEU A 171 -6.21 9.80 -7.73
CA LEU A 171 -5.01 9.84 -8.57
C LEU A 171 -4.57 8.43 -8.98
N MET A 172 -4.57 7.48 -8.04
CA MET A 172 -4.11 6.12 -8.30
C MET A 172 -5.13 5.31 -9.13
N ASP A 173 -6.42 5.52 -8.89
CA ASP A 173 -7.52 4.88 -9.62
C ASP A 173 -7.55 5.30 -11.10
N THR A 174 -7.21 6.57 -11.39
CA THR A 174 -7.29 7.13 -12.75
C THR A 174 -6.03 6.97 -13.59
N SER A 175 -4.92 6.50 -13.01
CA SER A 175 -3.63 6.40 -13.70
C SER A 175 -3.21 4.95 -13.94
N ALA A 176 -2.97 4.61 -15.22
CA ALA A 176 -2.52 3.29 -15.65
C ALA A 176 -1.23 2.82 -14.97
N THR A 177 -0.39 3.76 -14.50
CA THR A 177 0.83 3.47 -13.75
C THR A 177 0.56 2.66 -12.48
N TYR A 178 -0.54 2.93 -11.78
CA TYR A 178 -0.84 2.34 -10.47
C TYR A 178 -1.84 1.19 -10.51
N GLN A 179 -2.44 0.91 -11.68
CA GLN A 179 -3.47 -0.14 -11.85
C GLN A 179 -2.98 -1.57 -11.60
N GLN A 180 -1.67 -1.79 -11.59
CA GLN A 180 -1.09 -3.10 -11.24
C GLN A 180 -0.43 -3.07 -9.85
N GLY A 181 -0.79 -2.07 -9.04
CA GLY A 181 -0.38 -1.86 -7.67
C GLY A 181 0.59 -0.69 -7.47
N VAL A 182 0.68 -0.25 -6.21
CA VAL A 182 1.41 0.95 -5.79
C VAL A 182 2.18 0.67 -4.50
N TYR A 183 3.33 1.32 -4.35
CA TYR A 183 4.06 1.36 -3.09
C TYR A 183 3.81 2.70 -2.42
N ILE A 184 3.28 2.67 -1.20
CA ILE A 184 3.18 3.87 -0.38
C ILE A 184 4.25 3.77 0.71
N ARG A 185 4.94 4.88 0.94
CA ARG A 185 6.05 4.94 1.87
C ARG A 185 5.96 6.16 2.77
N LEU A 186 6.18 5.95 4.06
CA LEU A 186 6.15 7.01 5.06
C LEU A 186 7.55 7.61 5.22
N ALA A 187 7.63 8.94 5.31
CA ALA A 187 8.76 9.59 5.92
C ALA A 187 8.93 9.09 7.37
N PRO A 188 10.16 8.95 7.91
CA PRO A 188 10.37 8.41 9.25
C PRO A 188 9.60 9.16 10.35
N ALA A 189 9.47 10.48 10.21
CA ALA A 189 8.70 11.30 11.13
C ALA A 189 7.18 10.99 11.08
N VAL A 190 6.66 10.71 9.88
CA VAL A 190 5.24 10.32 9.69
C VAL A 190 4.98 8.93 10.26
N GLN A 191 5.88 7.96 10.01
CA GLN A 191 5.79 6.63 10.61
C GLN A 191 5.73 6.71 12.13
N GLN A 192 6.62 7.51 12.74
CA GLN A 192 6.65 7.71 14.18
C GLN A 192 5.38 8.39 14.70
N LEU A 193 4.88 9.41 14.00
CA LEU A 193 3.67 10.14 14.38
C LEU A 193 2.42 9.24 14.38
N LEU A 194 2.31 8.37 13.37
CA LEU A 194 1.22 7.41 13.26
C LEU A 194 1.37 6.22 14.21
N GLY A 195 2.59 5.94 14.69
CA GLY A 195 2.89 4.72 15.44
C GLY A 195 2.86 3.47 14.57
N SER A 196 2.97 3.60 13.24
CA SER A 196 2.91 2.47 12.33
C SER A 196 4.16 1.58 12.47
N GLY A 197 3.92 0.26 12.54
CA GLY A 197 4.99 -0.72 12.47
C GLY A 197 5.73 -0.68 11.14
N ALA A 198 5.06 -0.32 10.04
CA ALA A 198 5.59 -0.34 8.69
C ALA A 198 5.93 1.04 8.15
N ARG A 199 7.05 1.11 7.41
CA ARG A 199 7.44 2.31 6.68
C ARG A 199 6.97 2.26 5.23
N THR A 200 7.01 1.09 4.61
CA THR A 200 6.56 0.87 3.23
C THR A 200 5.49 -0.22 3.23
N ALA A 201 4.47 -0.05 2.39
CA ALA A 201 3.51 -1.09 2.09
C ALA A 201 3.20 -1.13 0.58
N ALA A 202 3.00 -2.33 0.07
CA ALA A 202 2.53 -2.59 -1.28
C ALA A 202 1.01 -2.77 -1.25
N PHE A 203 0.31 -2.01 -2.08
CA PHE A 203 -1.13 -2.08 -2.23
C PHE A 203 -1.46 -2.69 -3.59
N ARG A 204 -2.42 -3.60 -3.59
CA ARG A 204 -3.07 -4.02 -4.82
C ARG A 204 -4.25 -3.09 -5.08
N LEU A 205 -4.12 -2.30 -6.13
CA LEU A 205 -5.25 -1.63 -6.74
C LEU A 205 -5.74 -2.57 -7.83
N TYR A 206 -6.91 -3.17 -7.65
CA TYR A 206 -7.58 -3.94 -8.70
C TYR A 206 -8.69 -3.07 -9.29
N ASP A 207 -9.15 -3.42 -10.49
CA ASP A 207 -10.27 -2.74 -11.12
C ASP A 207 -11.49 -2.74 -10.19
N GLY A 208 -11.88 -1.57 -9.70
CA GLY A 208 -13.07 -1.39 -8.88
C GLY A 208 -12.88 -1.47 -7.36
N ILE A 209 -11.65 -1.42 -6.81
CA ILE A 209 -11.48 -1.11 -5.39
C ILE A 209 -12.07 0.27 -5.10
N ASP A 210 -12.95 0.40 -4.11
CA ASP A 210 -13.53 1.70 -3.76
C ASP A 210 -12.68 2.47 -2.74
N PHE A 211 -12.98 3.76 -2.57
CA PHE A 211 -12.24 4.59 -1.63
C PHE A 211 -12.32 4.09 -0.18
N PRO A 212 -13.49 3.71 0.37
CA PRO A 212 -13.58 3.19 1.73
C PRO A 212 -12.70 1.96 1.97
N THR A 213 -12.67 0.99 1.04
CA THR A 213 -11.78 -0.17 1.10
C THR A 213 -10.32 0.26 1.11
N PHE A 214 -9.92 1.14 0.17
CA PHE A 214 -8.56 1.66 0.11
C PHE A 214 -8.14 2.40 1.39
N ALA A 215 -9.02 3.23 1.95
CA ALA A 215 -8.78 3.96 3.18
C ALA A 215 -8.59 3.01 4.37
N THR A 216 -9.39 1.95 4.44
CA THR A 216 -9.25 0.93 5.49
C THR A 216 -7.94 0.16 5.34
N LEU A 217 -7.51 -0.19 4.12
CA LEU A 217 -6.19 -0.80 3.87
C LEU A 217 -5.04 0.14 4.29
N CYS A 218 -5.17 1.45 4.04
CA CYS A 218 -4.21 2.44 4.54
C CYS A 218 -4.18 2.48 6.07
N GLY A 219 -5.34 2.37 6.71
CA GLY A 219 -5.46 2.21 8.15
C GLY A 219 -4.76 0.95 8.66
N VAL A 220 -4.94 -0.19 7.99
CA VAL A 220 -4.29 -1.46 8.36
C VAL A 220 -2.77 -1.39 8.23
N ALA A 221 -2.25 -0.75 7.18
CA ALA A 221 -0.80 -0.65 6.97
C ALA A 221 -0.14 0.44 7.82
N PHE A 222 -0.81 1.58 7.96
CA PHE A 222 -0.18 2.82 8.44
C PHE A 222 -0.91 3.52 9.58
N GLU A 223 -2.04 3.00 10.03
CA GLU A 223 -2.89 3.64 11.06
C GLU A 223 -3.46 5.00 10.65
N MET A 224 -3.56 5.25 9.34
CA MET A 224 -4.22 6.43 8.77
C MET A 224 -5.75 6.31 8.86
N SER A 225 -6.42 7.45 8.97
CA SER A 225 -7.87 7.59 8.75
C SER A 225 -8.16 8.12 7.34
N ASP A 226 -9.37 7.88 6.87
CA ASP A 226 -9.94 8.49 5.66
C ASP A 226 -9.98 10.02 5.66
N ASP A 227 -10.19 10.63 6.82
CA ASP A 227 -10.21 12.08 7.00
C ASP A 227 -8.80 12.71 7.06
N ASP A 228 -7.74 11.91 7.15
CA ASP A 228 -6.38 12.43 7.21
C ASP A 228 -6.02 13.20 5.93
N SER A 229 -5.30 14.31 6.10
CA SER A 229 -4.74 15.07 4.98
C SER A 229 -3.25 14.81 4.85
N LEU A 230 -2.83 14.50 3.63
CA LEU A 230 -1.48 14.06 3.29
C LEU A 230 -0.75 15.18 2.54
N TYR A 231 0.53 15.35 2.87
CA TYR A 231 1.51 15.93 1.97
C TYR A 231 2.27 14.75 1.38
N TYR A 232 2.13 14.54 0.08
CA TYR A 232 2.68 13.38 -0.59
C TYR A 232 3.39 13.76 -1.88
N SER A 233 4.43 13.01 -2.23
CA SER A 233 5.20 13.21 -3.44
C SER A 233 5.12 11.99 -4.34
N LEU A 234 4.86 12.26 -5.62
CA LEU A 234 4.94 11.27 -6.70
C LEU A 234 6.36 11.30 -7.28
N ILE A 235 6.84 10.16 -7.73
CA ILE A 235 8.19 10.05 -8.29
C ILE A 235 8.09 9.88 -9.80
N ASP A 236 8.48 10.93 -10.50
CA ASP A 236 8.56 10.95 -11.95
C ASP A 236 9.99 10.64 -12.39
N TYR A 237 10.11 9.91 -13.48
CA TYR A 237 11.35 9.51 -14.12
C TYR A 237 11.19 9.69 -15.64
N THR A 238 11.87 10.71 -16.18
CA THR A 238 11.68 11.21 -17.56
C THR A 238 10.23 11.55 -17.91
N ASP A 239 9.55 10.62 -18.57
CA ASP A 239 8.20 10.67 -19.14
C ASP A 239 7.31 9.56 -18.57
N HIS A 240 7.82 8.83 -17.56
CA HIS A 240 7.13 7.76 -16.85
C HIS A 240 7.08 8.09 -15.36
N SER A 241 6.09 7.56 -14.64
CA SER A 241 6.07 7.64 -13.18
C SER A 241 6.47 6.27 -12.62
N ILE A 242 7.33 6.28 -11.61
CA ILE A 242 7.57 5.08 -10.79
C ILE A 242 6.33 4.92 -9.92
N PRO A 243 5.73 3.71 -9.78
CA PRO A 243 4.50 3.49 -9.00
C PRO A 243 4.77 3.53 -7.48
N MET A 244 5.43 4.57 -7.00
CA MET A 244 5.78 4.82 -5.61
C MET A 244 5.33 6.22 -5.20
N VAL A 245 4.67 6.29 -4.04
CA VAL A 245 4.19 7.52 -3.41
C VAL A 245 4.86 7.66 -2.05
N ASN A 246 5.49 8.80 -1.81
CA ASN A 246 6.02 9.14 -0.50
C ASN A 246 5.02 10.02 0.25
N ILE A 247 4.76 9.69 1.51
CA ILE A 247 4.00 10.53 2.45
C ILE A 247 5.01 11.29 3.29
N ASP A 248 5.25 12.53 2.91
CA ASP A 248 6.27 13.40 3.49
C ASP A 248 5.82 14.00 4.82
N ASN A 249 4.52 14.30 4.92
CA ASN A 249 3.90 14.80 6.13
C ASN A 249 2.41 14.44 6.18
N ILE A 250 1.81 14.45 7.37
CA ILE A 250 0.40 14.15 7.58
C ILE A 250 -0.21 15.12 8.59
N ARG A 251 -1.43 15.56 8.31
CA ARG A 251 -2.31 16.18 9.29
C ARG A 251 -3.40 15.19 9.63
N MET A 252 -3.31 14.64 10.83
CA MET A 252 -4.26 13.67 11.33
C MET A 252 -5.59 14.32 11.72
N TYR A 253 -6.69 13.71 11.30
CA TYR A 253 -8.04 14.03 11.74
C TYR A 253 -8.68 12.78 12.32
N ARG A 254 -8.89 12.79 13.64
CA ARG A 254 -9.43 11.66 14.40
C ARG A 254 -10.64 12.10 15.19
N ASP A 255 -11.66 12.58 14.49
CA ASP A 255 -12.92 13.00 15.10
C ASP A 255 -13.82 11.78 15.35
N PHE A 256 -13.29 10.82 16.11
CA PHE A 256 -13.99 9.60 16.50
C PHE A 256 -13.54 9.19 17.91
N TRP A 257 -14.38 8.41 18.58
CA TRP A 257 -14.06 7.86 19.90
C TRP A 257 -13.32 6.52 19.82
N ALA A 258 -13.67 5.68 18.86
CA ALA A 258 -13.02 4.39 18.61
C ALA A 258 -13.27 3.94 17.17
N GLN A 259 -12.29 3.31 16.54
CA GLN A 259 -12.42 2.73 15.21
C GLN A 259 -11.91 1.29 15.21
N PHE A 260 -12.76 0.36 14.79
CA PHE A 260 -12.40 -1.04 14.57
C PHE A 260 -12.12 -1.27 13.10
N ARG A 261 -11.09 -2.05 12.77
CA ARG A 261 -10.79 -2.52 11.42
C ARG A 261 -10.61 -4.03 11.45
N LEU A 262 -11.39 -4.73 10.63
CA LEU A 262 -11.35 -6.17 10.45
C LEU A 262 -10.64 -6.50 9.12
N THR A 263 -9.72 -7.46 9.16
CA THR A 263 -9.07 -8.04 7.98
C THR A 263 -9.04 -9.55 8.09
N TRP A 264 -9.15 -10.27 6.98
CA TRP A 264 -9.01 -11.72 6.95
C TRP A 264 -8.44 -12.21 5.61
N GLY A 265 -7.99 -13.47 5.61
CA GLY A 265 -7.47 -14.18 4.45
C GLY A 265 -8.54 -14.52 3.43
N GLU A 266 -8.17 -15.29 2.39
CA GLU A 266 -9.09 -15.60 1.27
C GLU A 266 -10.31 -16.41 1.70
N ASN A 267 -10.16 -17.18 2.78
CA ASN A 267 -11.12 -18.20 3.21
C ASN A 267 -11.27 -18.12 4.73
N PRO A 268 -12.43 -17.71 5.27
CA PRO A 268 -13.73 -17.66 4.60
C PRO A 268 -13.91 -16.49 3.64
N SER A 269 -14.90 -16.62 2.75
CA SER A 269 -15.20 -15.62 1.74
C SER A 269 -15.79 -14.34 2.32
N ASP A 270 -16.32 -14.40 3.54
CA ASP A 270 -17.13 -13.33 4.13
C ASP A 270 -17.12 -13.38 5.66
N LEU A 271 -16.55 -12.35 6.27
CA LEU A 271 -16.60 -12.09 7.72
C LEU A 271 -17.18 -10.71 7.97
N ASP A 272 -18.26 -10.65 8.75
CA ASP A 272 -18.96 -9.40 9.04
C ASP A 272 -18.58 -8.81 10.40
N SER A 273 -18.52 -7.49 10.46
CA SER A 273 -18.27 -6.68 11.64
C SER A 273 -19.59 -6.33 12.31
N HIS A 274 -19.69 -6.65 13.59
CA HIS A 274 -20.88 -6.39 14.37
C HIS A 274 -20.55 -5.61 15.63
N LEU A 275 -21.22 -4.47 15.81
CA LEU A 275 -21.14 -3.66 17.02
C LEU A 275 -22.51 -3.55 17.68
N TRP A 276 -22.59 -3.99 18.93
CA TRP A 276 -23.74 -3.71 19.81
C TRP A 276 -23.39 -2.52 20.71
N THR A 277 -24.25 -1.52 20.74
CA THR A 277 -24.07 -0.32 21.55
C THR A 277 -25.01 -0.30 22.75
N PRO A 278 -24.74 0.54 23.76
CA PRO A 278 -25.69 0.82 24.83
C PRO A 278 -27.02 1.36 24.30
N LEU A 279 -28.05 1.34 25.15
CA LEU A 279 -29.31 2.04 24.90
C LEU A 279 -29.10 3.56 24.98
N PHE A 280 -29.59 4.30 23.99
CA PHE A 280 -29.44 5.75 23.94
C PHE A 280 -30.68 6.45 24.52
N GLY A 281 -30.53 7.04 25.71
CA GLY A 281 -31.56 7.87 26.32
C GLY A 281 -32.57 7.13 27.21
N SER A 282 -33.57 7.88 27.68
CA SER A 282 -34.54 7.43 28.69
C SER A 282 -35.87 6.93 28.10
N ASN A 283 -35.95 6.69 26.78
CA ASN A 283 -37.18 6.23 26.16
C ASN A 283 -37.35 4.71 26.39
N PRO A 284 -38.31 4.27 27.21
CA PRO A 284 -38.49 2.85 27.53
C PRO A 284 -38.98 2.01 26.34
N TYR A 285 -39.31 2.63 25.20
CA TYR A 285 -39.63 1.94 23.96
C TYR A 285 -38.42 1.72 23.05
N ASP A 286 -37.29 2.35 23.35
CA ASP A 286 -35.99 2.08 22.72
C ASP A 286 -35.40 0.83 23.40
N SER A 287 -35.97 -0.32 23.05
CA SER A 287 -35.93 -1.55 23.86
C SER A 287 -34.93 -2.59 23.36
N ALA A 288 -34.07 -2.23 22.41
CA ALA A 288 -33.01 -3.09 21.91
C ALA A 288 -31.68 -2.32 21.86
N LEU A 289 -30.59 -2.98 22.27
CA LEU A 289 -29.24 -2.52 21.93
C LEU A 289 -29.24 -2.15 20.45
N ALA A 290 -28.79 -0.95 20.11
CA ALA A 290 -28.60 -0.65 18.69
C ALA A 290 -27.46 -1.55 18.19
N HIS A 291 -27.68 -2.15 17.03
CA HIS A 291 -26.78 -3.13 16.44
C HIS A 291 -26.37 -2.60 15.07
N VAL A 292 -25.09 -2.26 14.95
CA VAL A 292 -24.44 -1.86 13.70
C VAL A 292 -23.88 -3.11 13.02
N CYS A 293 -24.28 -3.33 11.77
CA CYS A 293 -23.91 -4.45 10.89
C CYS A 293 -24.38 -4.13 9.46
N TYR A 294 -24.07 -4.98 8.47
CA TYR A 294 -24.31 -4.71 7.03
C TYR A 294 -25.76 -4.29 6.66
N TYR A 295 -26.78 -4.79 7.38
CA TYR A 295 -28.19 -4.45 7.11
C TYR A 295 -28.70 -3.28 7.95
N ARG A 296 -27.86 -2.75 8.84
CA ARG A 296 -28.10 -1.62 9.75
C ARG A 296 -26.78 -0.87 9.96
N ASN A 297 -26.34 -0.16 8.94
CA ASN A 297 -25.02 0.50 8.93
C ASN A 297 -24.85 1.61 9.97
N GLY A 298 -25.89 1.96 10.73
CA GLY A 298 -25.81 3.02 11.74
C GLY A 298 -25.87 4.42 11.15
N SER A 299 -25.37 5.39 11.90
CA SER A 299 -25.37 6.81 11.54
C SER A 299 -24.39 7.58 12.41
N VAL A 300 -23.69 8.54 11.79
CA VAL A 300 -22.84 9.53 12.50
C VAL A 300 -23.69 10.55 13.26
N ASP A 301 -24.82 10.98 12.66
CA ASP A 301 -25.61 12.13 13.12
C ASP A 301 -26.81 11.76 14.01
N ALA A 302 -27.14 10.47 14.10
CA ALA A 302 -28.26 9.95 14.88
C ALA A 302 -27.84 8.67 15.62
N PRO A 303 -28.56 8.25 16.68
CA PRO A 303 -28.32 6.96 17.31
C PRO A 303 -28.21 5.85 16.23
N PRO A 304 -27.12 5.05 16.23
CA PRO A 304 -26.21 4.80 17.36
C PRO A 304 -24.95 5.69 17.47
N TYR A 305 -24.80 6.74 16.65
CA TYR A 305 -23.59 7.57 16.57
C TYR A 305 -22.32 6.76 16.26
N ALA A 306 -22.54 5.69 15.51
CA ALA A 306 -21.54 4.76 15.03
C ALA A 306 -22.00 4.26 13.66
N ASP A 307 -21.06 3.96 12.78
CA ASP A 307 -21.37 3.41 11.47
C ASP A 307 -20.41 2.29 11.03
N LEU A 308 -20.89 1.49 10.07
CA LEU A 308 -20.12 0.54 9.28
C LEU A 308 -19.94 1.17 7.91
N ASP A 309 -18.71 1.48 7.55
CA ASP A 309 -18.40 2.30 6.37
C ASP A 309 -17.96 1.48 5.15
N VAL A 310 -17.49 0.23 5.36
CA VAL A 310 -17.22 -0.77 4.31
C VAL A 310 -17.94 -2.05 4.69
N ASP A 311 -18.81 -2.52 3.79
CA ASP A 311 -19.43 -3.85 3.81
C ASP A 311 -18.82 -4.62 2.63
N ASP A 312 -17.75 -5.37 2.89
CA ASP A 312 -17.07 -6.17 1.87
C ASP A 312 -17.58 -7.60 1.93
N VAL A 313 -18.54 -7.90 1.05
CA VAL A 313 -19.12 -9.25 0.89
C VAL A 313 -18.18 -10.24 0.18
N THR A 314 -16.91 -9.86 -0.03
CA THR A 314 -15.88 -10.69 -0.67
C THR A 314 -14.56 -10.67 0.10
N SER A 315 -13.80 -11.76 0.03
CA SER A 315 -12.41 -11.75 0.51
C SER A 315 -11.59 -10.69 -0.22
N PHE A 316 -10.68 -10.00 0.45
CA PHE A 316 -10.00 -10.30 1.73
C PHE A 316 -10.45 -9.36 2.87
N GLY A 317 -11.70 -8.90 2.81
CA GLY A 317 -12.07 -7.64 3.44
C GLY A 317 -11.24 -6.47 2.87
N PRO A 318 -11.16 -5.33 3.58
CA PRO A 318 -11.42 -5.16 5.00
C PRO A 318 -12.82 -4.60 5.30
N GLU A 319 -13.20 -4.65 6.58
CA GLU A 319 -14.35 -3.91 7.08
C GLU A 319 -13.95 -2.97 8.21
N ARG A 320 -14.72 -1.91 8.39
CA ARG A 320 -14.43 -0.87 9.38
C ARG A 320 -15.70 -0.39 10.06
N VAL A 321 -15.64 -0.27 11.39
CA VAL A 321 -16.72 0.27 12.22
C VAL A 321 -16.18 1.42 13.03
N THR A 322 -16.77 2.60 12.89
CA THR A 322 -16.36 3.80 13.61
C THR A 322 -17.43 4.20 14.62
N ILE A 323 -17.02 4.46 15.87
CA ILE A 323 -17.86 5.04 16.92
C ILE A 323 -17.45 6.51 17.06
N TYR A 324 -18.36 7.41 16.71
CA TYR A 324 -18.11 8.86 16.76
C TYR A 324 -18.43 9.44 18.13
N GLN A 325 -19.56 9.05 18.72
CA GLN A 325 -19.98 9.53 20.04
C GLN A 325 -20.23 8.36 20.99
N HIS A 326 -19.84 8.55 22.25
CA HIS A 326 -19.96 7.51 23.27
C HIS A 326 -20.93 7.91 24.38
N PHE A 327 -21.62 6.92 24.92
CA PHE A 327 -22.59 7.06 26.00
C PHE A 327 -22.32 6.00 27.08
N PRO A 328 -22.64 6.27 28.36
CA PRO A 328 -22.48 5.29 29.42
C PRO A 328 -23.20 3.97 29.12
N GLY A 329 -22.54 2.85 29.39
CA GLY A 329 -23.02 1.49 29.11
C GLY A 329 -21.93 0.67 28.43
N THR A 330 -22.25 -0.55 28.00
CA THR A 330 -21.27 -1.46 27.39
C THR A 330 -21.44 -1.52 25.88
N TYR A 331 -20.35 -1.27 25.16
CA TYR A 331 -20.22 -1.57 23.73
C TYR A 331 -19.59 -2.96 23.57
N VAL A 332 -20.04 -3.73 22.59
CA VAL A 332 -19.49 -5.06 22.29
C VAL A 332 -19.19 -5.16 20.81
N TYR A 333 -17.95 -5.52 20.47
CA TYR A 333 -17.56 -5.81 19.10
C TYR A 333 -17.37 -7.32 18.91
N ALA A 334 -17.95 -7.86 17.85
CA ALA A 334 -17.75 -9.24 17.43
C ALA A 334 -17.65 -9.33 15.90
N VAL A 335 -17.05 -10.42 15.44
CA VAL A 335 -17.01 -10.77 14.02
C VAL A 335 -17.91 -11.98 13.79
N HIS A 336 -18.78 -11.93 12.78
CA HIS A 336 -19.65 -13.04 12.38
C HIS A 336 -19.05 -13.75 11.17
N HIS A 337 -19.00 -15.08 11.20
CA HIS A 337 -18.65 -15.87 10.03
C HIS A 337 -19.91 -16.07 9.19
N PHE A 338 -20.11 -15.22 8.19
CA PHE A 338 -21.36 -15.18 7.44
C PHE A 338 -21.43 -16.26 6.37
N SER A 339 -20.35 -16.45 5.61
CA SER A 339 -20.30 -17.45 4.55
C SER A 339 -18.87 -17.88 4.19
N GLY A 340 -18.76 -19.00 3.47
CA GLY A 340 -17.49 -19.49 2.91
C GLY A 340 -16.86 -20.64 3.68
N THR A 341 -15.72 -21.11 3.19
CA THR A 341 -14.97 -22.23 3.80
C THR A 341 -13.82 -21.73 4.65
N GLY A 342 -13.45 -22.48 5.69
CA GLY A 342 -12.38 -22.09 6.61
C GLY A 342 -12.94 -21.61 7.95
N THR A 343 -12.11 -20.91 8.71
CA THR A 343 -12.42 -20.39 10.04
C THR A 343 -11.79 -19.01 10.23
N PHE A 344 -12.15 -18.32 11.31
CA PHE A 344 -11.49 -17.09 11.73
C PHE A 344 -9.97 -17.29 11.92
N PHE A 345 -9.55 -18.43 12.48
CA PHE A 345 -8.13 -18.71 12.71
C PHE A 345 -7.39 -19.04 11.41
N SER A 346 -7.97 -19.88 10.55
CA SER A 346 -7.31 -20.29 9.30
C SER A 346 -7.15 -19.14 8.31
N SER A 347 -8.05 -18.16 8.38
CA SER A 347 -7.96 -16.91 7.62
C SER A 347 -6.99 -15.90 8.23
N ALA A 348 -6.40 -16.18 9.39
CA ALA A 348 -5.63 -15.20 10.15
C ALA A 348 -6.41 -13.89 10.37
N ALA A 349 -7.70 -13.99 10.73
CA ALA A 349 -8.54 -12.84 10.98
C ALA A 349 -7.98 -11.98 12.13
N LYS A 350 -7.95 -10.67 11.91
CA LYS A 350 -7.43 -9.67 12.85
C LYS A 350 -8.38 -8.51 12.99
N VAL A 351 -8.47 -7.99 14.20
CA VAL A 351 -9.19 -6.76 14.51
C VAL A 351 -8.23 -5.79 15.17
N SER A 352 -8.04 -4.62 14.59
CA SER A 352 -7.37 -3.50 15.26
C SER A 352 -8.40 -2.51 15.78
N LEU A 353 -8.19 -2.03 17.01
CA LEU A 353 -8.97 -0.98 17.64
C LEU A 353 -8.10 0.26 17.82
N LEU A 354 -8.34 1.30 17.03
CA LEU A 354 -7.67 2.59 17.09
C LEU A 354 -8.46 3.56 17.97
N LYS A 355 -7.75 4.25 18.87
CA LYS A 355 -8.25 5.38 19.65
C LYS A 355 -7.74 6.72 19.10
N PRO A 356 -8.43 7.84 19.35
CA PRO A 356 -8.02 9.15 18.84
C PRO A 356 -6.60 9.57 19.28
N ASP A 357 -6.13 9.10 20.43
CA ASP A 357 -4.75 9.34 20.91
C ASP A 357 -3.67 8.55 20.15
N GLY A 358 -4.05 7.64 19.25
CA GLY A 358 -3.16 6.79 18.47
C GLY A 358 -2.86 5.44 19.10
N THR A 359 -3.45 5.14 20.26
CA THR A 359 -3.35 3.81 20.83
C THR A 359 -4.05 2.81 19.93
N VAL A 360 -3.35 1.74 19.57
CA VAL A 360 -3.87 0.61 18.80
C VAL A 360 -3.87 -0.63 19.67
N GLN A 361 -5.01 -1.29 19.79
CA GLN A 361 -5.13 -2.60 20.39
C GLN A 361 -5.43 -3.65 19.32
N LEU A 362 -4.52 -4.61 19.15
CA LEU A 362 -4.66 -5.69 18.18
C LEU A 362 -5.26 -6.94 18.84
N PHE A 363 -6.24 -7.53 18.18
CA PHE A 363 -6.81 -8.83 18.50
C PHE A 363 -6.59 -9.77 17.32
N GLU A 364 -6.10 -10.97 17.59
CA GLU A 364 -5.97 -12.04 16.61
C GLU A 364 -6.95 -13.15 16.99
N ALA A 365 -7.62 -13.71 15.99
CA ALA A 365 -8.53 -14.83 16.18
C ALA A 365 -7.80 -15.98 16.92
N PRO A 366 -8.38 -16.54 17.99
CA PRO A 366 -7.71 -17.59 18.76
C PRO A 366 -7.70 -18.92 17.98
N PRO A 367 -6.87 -19.90 18.35
CA PRO A 367 -6.90 -21.22 17.73
C PRO A 367 -8.30 -21.85 17.74
N ASP A 368 -8.63 -22.55 16.66
CA ASP A 368 -9.95 -23.14 16.46
C ASP A 368 -10.36 -24.11 17.59
N VAL A 369 -11.65 -24.10 17.90
CA VAL A 369 -12.31 -25.08 18.78
C VAL A 369 -13.20 -26.01 17.95
N PRO A 370 -13.48 -27.24 18.40
CA PRO A 370 -14.32 -28.17 17.64
C PRO A 370 -15.67 -27.57 17.26
N GLY A 371 -15.96 -27.56 15.95
CA GLY A 371 -17.24 -27.09 15.40
C GLY A 371 -17.30 -25.58 15.08
N VAL A 372 -16.24 -24.81 15.36
CA VAL A 372 -16.17 -23.40 14.91
C VAL A 372 -16.13 -23.33 13.38
N GLY A 373 -16.85 -22.36 12.82
CA GLY A 373 -16.94 -22.15 11.37
C GLY A 373 -18.19 -21.36 11.03
N ASP A 374 -18.79 -21.67 9.89
CA ASP A 374 -19.96 -20.99 9.34
C ASP A 374 -21.09 -20.75 10.36
N GLY A 375 -21.57 -19.51 10.42
CA GLY A 375 -22.61 -19.04 11.33
C GLY A 375 -22.16 -18.71 12.75
N TRP A 376 -20.90 -18.97 13.13
CA TRP A 376 -20.38 -18.64 14.46
C TRP A 376 -19.93 -17.19 14.57
N TYR A 377 -19.75 -16.73 15.80
CA TYR A 377 -19.23 -15.42 16.15
C TYR A 377 -17.90 -15.55 16.89
N TRP A 378 -16.96 -14.67 16.55
CA TRP A 378 -15.80 -14.35 17.37
C TRP A 378 -16.12 -13.10 18.20
N HIS A 379 -16.34 -13.28 19.50
CA HIS A 379 -16.52 -12.17 20.44
C HIS A 379 -15.15 -11.58 20.75
N VAL A 380 -14.89 -10.36 20.25
CA VAL A 380 -13.55 -9.76 20.27
C VAL A 380 -13.31 -9.05 21.60
N CYS A 381 -14.10 -8.02 21.89
CA CYS A 381 -13.94 -7.22 23.10
C CYS A 381 -15.21 -6.47 23.51
N GLN A 382 -15.18 -5.95 24.73
CA GLN A 382 -16.11 -4.96 25.23
C GLN A 382 -15.39 -3.63 25.47
N ILE A 383 -16.11 -2.52 25.30
CA ILE A 383 -15.65 -1.20 25.70
C ILE A 383 -16.66 -0.61 26.69
N ASP A 384 -16.18 -0.20 27.85
CA ASP A 384 -16.97 0.59 28.80
C ASP A 384 -17.17 2.01 28.23
N GLY A 385 -18.41 2.38 27.93
CA GLY A 385 -18.79 3.65 27.32
C GLY A 385 -18.63 4.88 28.23
N GLN A 386 -18.39 4.68 29.53
CA GLN A 386 -18.14 5.77 30.48
C GLN A 386 -16.64 6.10 30.56
N THR A 387 -15.78 5.08 30.53
CA THR A 387 -14.34 5.18 30.82
C THR A 387 -13.47 4.94 29.59
N GLY A 388 -13.99 4.28 28.56
CA GLY A 388 -13.25 3.81 27.40
C GLY A 388 -12.41 2.55 27.68
N ALA A 389 -12.53 1.94 28.86
CA ALA A 389 -11.76 0.75 29.23
C ALA A 389 -12.14 -0.44 28.32
N ILE A 390 -11.11 -1.09 27.76
CA ILE A 390 -11.28 -2.22 26.84
C ILE A 390 -11.11 -3.52 27.63
N THR A 391 -12.10 -4.40 27.56
CA THR A 391 -12.05 -5.76 28.12
C THR A 391 -12.00 -6.77 26.97
N PRO A 392 -10.86 -7.42 26.72
CA PRO A 392 -10.77 -8.51 25.75
C PRO A 392 -11.70 -9.66 26.14
N LEU A 393 -12.48 -10.16 25.17
CA LEU A 393 -13.26 -11.39 25.32
C LEU A 393 -12.53 -12.56 24.63
N ASN A 394 -12.12 -12.32 23.38
CA ASN A 394 -11.38 -13.23 22.51
C ASN A 394 -11.85 -14.69 22.51
N ALA A 395 -13.15 -14.92 22.28
CA ALA A 395 -13.76 -16.25 22.38
C ALA A 395 -14.78 -16.52 21.26
N TYR A 396 -14.92 -17.79 20.86
CA TYR A 396 -15.90 -18.22 19.87
C TYR A 396 -17.24 -18.61 20.51
N SER A 397 -18.34 -18.31 19.81
CA SER A 397 -19.71 -18.62 20.24
C SER A 397 -20.59 -18.89 19.03
N SER A 398 -21.50 -19.86 19.11
CA SER A 398 -22.56 -20.07 18.11
C SER A 398 -23.71 -19.07 18.20
N ASN A 399 -23.68 -18.16 19.18
CA ASN A 399 -24.67 -17.11 19.38
C ASN A 399 -24.04 -15.71 19.28
N PRO A 400 -24.78 -14.72 18.76
CA PRO A 400 -24.35 -13.32 18.85
C PRO A 400 -24.24 -12.90 20.32
N PRO A 401 -23.39 -11.89 20.63
CA PRO A 401 -23.43 -11.23 21.94
C PRO A 401 -24.86 -10.82 22.29
N ARG A 402 -25.37 -11.27 23.44
CA ARG A 402 -26.65 -10.81 23.99
C ARG A 402 -26.38 -9.77 25.07
N GLY A 403 -27.28 -8.79 25.20
CA GLY A 403 -27.20 -7.76 26.25
C GLY A 403 -27.07 -8.31 27.67
N ASP A 404 -27.48 -9.56 27.89
CA ASP A 404 -27.43 -10.28 29.16
C ASP A 404 -26.01 -10.73 29.55
N VAL A 405 -25.09 -10.86 28.58
CA VAL A 405 -23.65 -11.12 28.83
C VAL A 405 -22.96 -9.87 29.40
N LEU A 406 -23.63 -8.71 29.39
CA LEU A 406 -23.07 -7.41 29.78
C LEU A 406 -23.31 -7.03 31.25
N ALA A 407 -23.97 -7.91 32.02
CA ALA A 407 -24.21 -7.69 33.45
C ALA A 407 -23.37 -8.60 34.37
N ASN A 408 -22.75 -9.67 33.84
CA ASN A 408 -22.00 -10.65 34.65
C ASN A 408 -20.82 -11.23 33.86
N ALA A 409 -19.72 -10.48 33.71
CA ALA A 409 -18.41 -11.14 33.54
C ALA A 409 -18.06 -11.81 34.88
N PRO A 410 -17.56 -13.06 34.90
CA PRO A 410 -17.27 -13.73 36.17
C PRO A 410 -16.18 -12.96 36.91
N ASP A 411 -16.45 -12.69 38.19
CA ASP A 411 -15.43 -12.28 39.15
C ASP A 411 -14.22 -13.21 39.05
N LYS A 412 -13.05 -12.60 39.22
CA LYS A 412 -11.70 -13.18 39.33
C LYS A 412 -11.67 -14.65 39.81
N PRO A 413 -10.68 -15.45 39.38
CA PRO A 413 -10.52 -16.80 39.90
C PRO A 413 -10.30 -16.74 41.41
N VAL A 414 -11.26 -17.27 42.16
CA VAL A 414 -11.08 -17.58 43.57
C VAL A 414 -10.07 -18.72 43.65
N LEU A 415 -8.86 -18.42 44.12
CA LEU A 415 -7.93 -19.43 44.60
C LEU A 415 -8.54 -20.05 45.87
N GLU A 416 -9.23 -21.18 45.71
CA GLU A 416 -9.62 -22.01 46.85
C GLU A 416 -8.64 -23.16 47.03
N ASN A 417 -8.11 -23.19 48.25
CA ASN A 417 -7.04 -24.03 48.74
C ASN A 417 -7.38 -25.52 48.67
N VAL A 418 -6.50 -26.31 48.05
CA VAL A 418 -6.47 -27.75 48.25
C VAL A 418 -5.56 -28.06 49.44
N LYS A 419 -6.14 -28.64 50.48
CA LYS A 419 -5.43 -29.45 51.48
C LYS A 419 -5.24 -30.86 50.95
#